data_AF-A0A8H8WX85-F1
#
_entry.id   AF-A0A8H8WX85-F1
#
_cell.length_a   1.000
_cell.length_b   1.000
_cell.length_c   1.000
_cell.angle_alpha   90.00
_cell.angle_beta   90.00
_cell.angle_gamma   90.00
#
_symmetry.space_group_name_H-M   'P 1'
#
loop_
_entity.id
_entity.type
_entity.pdbx_description
1 polymer ?
#
loop_
_entity_poly.entity_id
_entity_poly.type
_entity_poly.pdbx_seq_one_letter_code
_entity_poly.pdbx_strand_id
1 'polypeptide(L)'
;MIDIVKVLRDQHPDLGPYVLALRERSGLVAPDDPDALAPEVRDWAGTEAPSAAFSRRPVTYALFPGWPEETRTLGVVAFASAADLARFATRWT
;
A
#
# COMPACT_ATOMS: atom_id res chain seq x y z
N MET A 1 15.25 2.41 12.72
CA MET A 1 14.61 2.16 11.41
C MET A 1 13.37 1.35 11.69
N ILE A 2 12.20 1.97 11.55
CA ILE A 2 10.92 1.27 11.73
C ILE A 2 10.56 0.55 10.45
N ASP A 3 10.21 -0.73 10.54
CA ASP A 3 9.59 -1.45 9.45
C ASP A 3 8.11 -1.07 9.42
N ILE A 4 7.77 -0.01 8.68
CA ILE A 4 6.41 0.51 8.61
C ILE A 4 5.44 -0.51 7.98
N VAL A 5 5.93 -1.42 7.13
CA VAL A 5 5.12 -2.50 6.54
C VAL A 5 4.77 -3.52 7.60
N LYS A 6 5.70 -3.85 8.50
CA LYS A 6 5.40 -4.69 9.65
C LYS A 6 4.32 -4.07 10.54
N VAL A 7 4.47 -2.80 10.92
CA VAL A 7 3.46 -2.10 11.74
C VAL A 7 2.10 -2.04 11.05
N LEU A 8 2.08 -1.74 9.74
CA LEU A 8 0.87 -1.76 8.93
C LEU A 8 0.15 -3.11 9.00
N ARG A 9 0.88 -4.22 8.82
CA ARG A 9 0.31 -5.56 8.85
C ARG A 9 -0.18 -5.97 10.23
N ASP A 10 0.53 -5.56 11.28
CA ASP A 10 0.12 -5.82 12.66
C ASP A 10 -1.17 -5.05 13.01
N GLN A 11 -1.35 -3.82 12.50
CA GLN A 11 -2.53 -2.99 12.75
C GLN A 11 -3.71 -3.26 11.79
N HIS A 12 -3.44 -3.75 10.57
CA HIS A 12 -4.44 -4.02 9.54
C HIS A 12 -4.30 -5.45 9.00
N PRO A 13 -4.61 -6.47 9.81
CA PRO A 13 -4.47 -7.87 9.41
C PRO A 13 -5.42 -8.27 8.27
N ASP A 14 -6.49 -7.50 8.04
CA ASP A 14 -7.45 -7.69 6.96
C ASP A 14 -6.84 -7.51 5.55
N LEU A 15 -5.70 -6.82 5.44
CA LEU A 15 -4.98 -6.65 4.17
C LEU A 15 -4.33 -7.94 3.67
N GLY A 16 -4.21 -8.96 4.51
CA GLY A 16 -3.52 -10.20 4.19
C GLY A 16 -2.00 -10.07 4.11
N PRO A 17 -1.30 -11.12 3.65
CA PRO A 17 0.16 -11.20 3.71
C PRO A 17 0.88 -10.49 2.55
N TYR A 18 0.18 -10.18 1.46
CA TYR A 18 0.77 -9.63 0.23
C TYR A 18 0.34 -8.18 0.09
N VAL A 19 1.21 -7.26 0.53
CA VAL A 19 0.92 -5.82 0.53
C VAL A 19 2.10 -5.01 0.01
N LEU A 20 1.79 -3.91 -0.67
CA LEU A 20 2.74 -2.85 -1.00
C LEU A 20 2.28 -1.56 -0.32
N ALA A 21 3.14 -1.01 0.55
CA ALA A 21 2.94 0.34 1.09
C ALA A 21 3.49 1.37 0.10
N LEU A 22 2.65 2.30 -0.34
CA LEU A 22 3.03 3.34 -1.28
C LEU A 22 3.69 4.51 -0.55
N ARG A 23 4.73 5.07 -1.17
CA ARG A 23 5.34 6.33 -0.70
C ARG A 23 4.34 7.49 -0.75
N GLU A 24 4.60 8.51 0.06
CA GLU A 24 3.90 9.79 -0.05
C GLU A 24 4.07 10.35 -1.48
N ARG A 25 2.97 10.82 -2.09
CA ARG A 25 2.93 11.29 -3.50
C ARG A 25 3.42 10.23 -4.51
N SER A 26 3.06 8.97 -4.31
CA SER A 26 3.23 7.93 -5.33
C SER A 26 2.51 8.31 -6.61
N GLY A 27 3.18 8.17 -7.77
CA GLY A 27 2.55 8.36 -9.09
C GLY A 27 1.52 7.28 -9.43
N LEU A 28 1.38 6.25 -8.59
CA LEU A 28 0.37 5.21 -8.75
C LEU A 28 -1.02 5.63 -8.27
N VAL A 29 -1.10 6.71 -7.49
CA VAL A 29 -2.37 7.27 -6.98
C VAL A 29 -2.84 8.36 -7.94
N ALA A 30 -4.15 8.44 -8.17
CA ALA A 30 -4.70 9.47 -9.03
C ALA A 30 -4.45 10.87 -8.42
N PRO A 31 -4.00 11.86 -9.20
CA PRO A 31 -3.71 13.20 -8.67
C PRO A 31 -4.96 13.90 -8.14
N ASP A 32 -6.11 13.65 -8.77
CA ASP A 32 -7.40 14.26 -8.44
C ASP A 32 -8.26 13.39 -7.52
N ASP A 33 -7.85 12.15 -7.24
CA ASP A 33 -8.54 11.21 -6.36
C ASP A 33 -7.54 10.44 -5.48
N PRO A 34 -7.30 10.90 -4.24
CA PRO A 34 -6.34 10.29 -3.34
C PRO A 34 -6.76 8.90 -2.83
N ASP A 35 -8.01 8.50 -3.06
CA ASP A 35 -8.59 7.21 -2.67
C ASP A 35 -8.62 6.19 -3.82
N ALA A 36 -8.06 6.53 -4.98
CA ALA A 36 -8.02 5.65 -6.12
C ALA A 36 -6.63 5.56 -6.79
N LEU A 37 -6.34 4.41 -7.39
CA LEU A 37 -5.20 4.28 -8.30
C LEU A 37 -5.42 5.14 -9.55
N ALA A 38 -4.34 5.64 -10.13
CA ALA A 38 -4.36 6.31 -11.42
C ALA A 38 -5.02 5.41 -12.48
N PRO A 39 -5.78 5.97 -13.45
CA PRO A 39 -6.54 5.17 -14.42
C PRO A 39 -5.70 4.12 -15.14
N GLU A 40 -4.51 4.49 -15.63
CA GLU A 40 -3.59 3.58 -16.31
C GLU A 40 -3.15 2.40 -15.43
N VAL A 41 -2.97 2.63 -14.13
CA VAL A 41 -2.57 1.59 -13.18
C VAL A 41 -3.74 0.66 -12.91
N ARG A 42 -4.94 1.21 -12.76
CA ARG A 42 -6.18 0.44 -12.54
C ARG A 42 -6.52 -0.45 -13.73
N ASP A 43 -6.47 0.10 -14.94
CA ASP A 43 -6.78 -0.61 -16.18
C ASP A 43 -5.80 -1.76 -16.41
N TRP A 44 -4.50 -1.49 -16.21
CA TRP A 44 -3.46 -2.53 -16.28
C TRP A 44 -3.66 -3.59 -15.19
N ALA A 45 -3.90 -3.20 -13.94
CA ALA A 45 -4.07 -4.13 -12.83
C ALA A 45 -5.30 -5.03 -13.02
N GLY A 46 -6.39 -4.50 -13.56
CA GLY A 46 -7.59 -5.30 -13.88
C GLY A 46 -7.32 -6.47 -14.82
N THR A 47 -6.27 -6.41 -15.62
CA THR A 47 -5.87 -7.47 -16.55
C THR A 47 -4.74 -8.34 -16.01
N GLU A 48 -3.68 -7.72 -15.49
CA GLU A 48 -2.41 -8.41 -15.18
C GLU A 48 -2.25 -8.78 -13.70
N ALA A 49 -2.98 -8.09 -12.80
CA ALA A 49 -2.94 -8.31 -11.36
C ALA A 49 -4.35 -8.09 -10.76
N PRO A 50 -5.36 -8.89 -11.16
CA PRO A 50 -6.77 -8.59 -10.90
C PRO A 50 -7.15 -8.63 -9.43
N SER A 51 -6.30 -9.19 -8.56
CA SER A 51 -6.50 -9.17 -7.11
C SER A 51 -6.00 -7.89 -6.43
N ALA A 52 -5.41 -6.94 -7.17
CA ALA A 52 -4.93 -5.67 -6.64
C ALA A 52 -6.09 -4.84 -6.08
N ALA A 53 -6.04 -4.56 -4.77
CA ALA A 53 -7.02 -3.74 -4.08
C ALA A 53 -6.32 -2.57 -3.40
N PHE A 54 -6.64 -1.35 -3.82
CA PHE A 54 -6.12 -0.14 -3.21
C PHE A 54 -6.97 0.31 -2.03
N SER A 55 -6.33 0.72 -0.95
CA SER A 55 -6.98 1.38 0.18
C SER A 55 -6.01 2.33 0.89
N ARG A 56 -6.55 3.29 1.66
CA ARG A 56 -5.76 4.13 2.56
C ARG A 56 -5.87 3.62 3.98
N ARG A 57 -4.72 3.43 4.66
CA ARG A 57 -4.67 2.85 6.00
C ARG A 57 -3.91 3.75 6.96
N PRO A 58 -4.52 4.17 8.09
CA PRO A 58 -3.82 4.90 9.12
C PRO A 58 -2.90 3.95 9.89
N VAL A 59 -1.64 4.33 10.07
CA VAL A 59 -0.66 3.59 10.87
C VAL A 59 -0.14 4.49 11.96
N THR A 60 -0.26 4.06 13.20
CA THR A 60 0.24 4.80 14.36
C THR A 60 1.52 4.15 14.87
N TYR A 61 2.62 4.91 14.96
CA TYR A 61 3.90 4.36 15.41
C TYR A 61 4.79 5.44 16.01
N ALA A 62 5.72 5.04 16.89
CA ALA A 62 6.81 5.89 17.33
C ALA A 62 8.03 5.68 16.42
N LEU A 63 8.60 6.76 15.87
CA LEU A 63 9.74 6.68 14.96
C LEU A 63 10.98 6.05 15.63
N PHE A 64 11.13 6.27 16.93
CA PHE A 64 12.14 5.68 17.80
C PHE A 64 11.53 5.28 19.15
N PRO A 65 12.06 4.24 19.83
CA PRO A 65 11.62 3.89 21.17
C PRO A 65 11.69 5.09 22.14
N GLY A 66 10.63 5.33 22.89
CA GLY A 66 10.52 6.44 23.86
C GLY A 66 10.13 7.79 23.26
N TRP A 67 9.95 7.89 21.94
CA TRP A 67 9.38 9.08 21.30
C TRP A 67 7.84 9.03 21.30
N PRO A 68 7.17 10.19 21.18
CA PRO A 68 5.73 10.22 20.93
C PRO A 68 5.33 9.44 19.68
N GLU A 69 4.17 8.81 19.72
CA GLU A 69 3.58 8.19 18.55
C GLU A 69 3.04 9.23 17.57
N GLU A 70 3.16 8.94 16.28
CA GLU A 70 2.55 9.70 15.19
C GLU A 70 1.63 8.78 14.38
N THR A 71 0.52 9.32 13.88
CA THR A 71 -0.35 8.63 12.93
C THR A 71 -0.11 9.14 11.53
N ARG A 72 0.16 8.23 10.59
CA ARG A 72 0.29 8.53 9.16
C ARG A 72 -0.67 7.69 8.34
N THR A 73 -1.34 8.32 7.38
CA THR A 73 -2.19 7.60 6.43
C THR A 73 -1.37 7.17 5.22
N LEU A 74 -1.24 5.86 5.02
CA LEU A 74 -0.50 5.26 3.90
C LEU A 74 -1.45 4.82 2.80
N GLY A 75 -1.05 5.00 1.54
CA GLY A 75 -1.67 4.26 0.44
C GLY A 75 -1.16 2.82 0.44
N VAL A 76 -2.05 1.85 0.29
CA VAL A 76 -1.70 0.42 0.33
C VAL A 76 -2.37 -0.29 -0.83
N VAL A 77 -1.61 -1.12 -1.54
CA VAL A 77 -2.16 -2.09 -2.50
C VAL A 77 -2.02 -3.48 -1.89
N ALA A 78 -3.15 -4.13 -1.62
CA ALA A 78 -3.23 -5.51 -1.15
C ALA A 78 -3.47 -6.46 -2.32
N PHE A 79 -3.02 -7.70 -2.18
CA PHE A 79 -3.12 -8.74 -3.22
C PHE A 79 -3.56 -10.07 -2.59
N ALA A 80 -4.32 -10.85 -3.36
CA ALA A 80 -4.69 -12.21 -2.92
C ALA A 80 -3.55 -13.22 -3.08
N SER A 81 -2.56 -12.93 -3.94
CA SER A 81 -1.46 -13.84 -4.24
C SER A 81 -0.10 -13.13 -4.34
N ALA A 82 0.97 -13.86 -4.03
CA ALA A 82 2.34 -13.37 -4.22
C ALA A 82 2.65 -13.12 -5.71
N ALA A 83 2.03 -13.88 -6.62
CA ALA A 83 2.23 -13.74 -8.05
C ALA A 83 1.70 -12.39 -8.57
N ASP A 84 0.51 -11.99 -8.13
CA ASP A 84 -0.07 -10.70 -8.53
C ASP A 84 0.71 -9.53 -7.94
N LEU A 85 1.13 -9.64 -6.67
CA LEU A 85 2.04 -8.67 -6.06
C LEU A 85 3.33 -8.54 -6.88
N ALA A 86 3.95 -9.66 -7.23
CA ALA A 86 5.21 -9.67 -7.97
C ALA A 86 5.06 -9.04 -9.36
N ARG A 87 3.99 -9.35 -10.10
CA ARG A 87 3.69 -8.72 -11.39
C ARG A 87 3.50 -7.21 -11.22
N PHE A 88 2.70 -6.80 -10.25
CA PHE A 88 2.43 -5.39 -9.98
C PHE A 88 3.70 -4.63 -9.63
N ALA A 89 4.49 -5.14 -8.68
CA ALA A 89 5.76 -4.54 -8.30
C ALA A 89 6.70 -4.43 -9.52
N THR A 90 6.88 -5.51 -10.27
CA THR A 90 7.77 -5.52 -11.46
C THR A 90 7.43 -4.43 -12.47
N ARG A 91 6.14 -4.09 -12.63
CA ARG A 91 5.71 -3.07 -13.59
C ARG A 91 5.84 -1.64 -13.06
N TRP A 92 5.69 -1.43 -11.76
CA TRP A 92 5.36 -0.12 -11.16
C TRP A 92 6.30 0.34 -10.04
N THR A 93 7.21 -0.51 -9.55
CA THR A 93 8.22 -0.18 -8.53
C THR A 93 9.62 -0.33 -9.10
#